data_AF-A0A8G2DYV9-F1
#
_entry.id   AF-A0A8G2DYV9-F1
#
_cell.length_a   1.000
_cell.length_b   1.000
_cell.length_c   1.000
_cell.angle_alpha   90.00
_cell.angle_beta   90.00
_cell.angle_gamma   90.00
#
_symmetry.space_group_name_H-M   'P 1'
#
loop_
_entity.id
_entity.type
_entity.pdbx_description
1 polymer ?
#
loop_
_entity_poly.entity_id
_entity_poly.type
_entity_poly.pdbx_seq_one_letter_code
_entity_poly.pdbx_strand_id
1 'polypeptide(L)'
;MGTMGADSRDFTLDISERFFHLTTESLRLHSNSTKCYQTLENLVNSRVPGIEKIDDEDAENLKRHLVAVPTGGSIQIHLEITETSAKNLERIKELLETRLETNISVGDALSALLFNYIVEQRAARVISKLQLDEFDQPRETGPFKGSRH
;
A
#
# COMPACT_ATOMS: atom_id res chain seq x y z
N MET A 1 25.86 8.63 24.29
CA MET A 1 24.40 8.47 24.23
C MET A 1 24.12 7.91 22.84
N GLY A 2 24.01 6.58 22.71
CA GLY A 2 23.87 5.94 21.41
C GLY A 2 22.51 6.25 20.82
N THR A 3 22.47 6.76 19.59
CA THR A 3 21.25 6.83 18.80
C THR A 3 20.72 5.41 18.68
N MET A 4 19.56 5.16 19.28
CA MET A 4 18.78 3.94 19.07
C MET A 4 18.37 3.98 17.60
N GLY A 5 19.23 3.46 16.71
CA GLY A 5 18.87 3.22 15.33
C GLY A 5 17.71 2.25 15.38
N ALA A 6 16.52 2.67 14.96
CA ALA A 6 15.46 1.72 14.69
C ALA A 6 16.07 0.70 13.72
N ASP A 7 16.16 -0.57 14.13
CA ASP A 7 16.77 -1.62 13.31
C ASP A 7 16.15 -1.55 11.90
N SER A 8 16.97 -1.21 10.90
CA SER A 8 16.58 -1.14 9.50
C SER A 8 17.03 -2.40 8.76
N ARG A 9 16.36 -2.70 7.65
CA ARG A 9 16.62 -3.85 6.79
C ARG A 9 16.70 -3.38 5.35
N ASP A 10 17.79 -3.78 4.70
CA ASP A 10 18.08 -3.45 3.31
C ASP A 10 17.69 -4.58 2.37
N PHE A 11 16.99 -4.21 1.29
CA PHE A 11 16.65 -5.10 0.18
C PHE A 11 17.21 -4.51 -1.11
N THR A 12 17.88 -5.35 -1.90
CA THR A 12 18.23 -5.04 -3.28
C THR A 12 17.38 -5.92 -4.18
N LEU A 13 16.58 -5.30 -5.03
CA LEU A 13 15.61 -5.98 -5.88
C LEU A 13 15.89 -5.64 -7.34
N ASP A 14 16.00 -6.66 -8.17
CA ASP A 14 16.08 -6.51 -9.62
C ASP A 14 14.68 -6.62 -10.21
N ILE A 15 14.11 -5.47 -10.59
CA ILE A 15 12.71 -5.33 -10.95
C ILE A 15 12.47 -5.12 -12.45
N SER A 16 11.31 -5.56 -12.93
CA SER A 16 10.85 -5.26 -14.30
C SER A 16 10.48 -3.79 -14.48
N GLU A 17 10.48 -3.33 -15.73
CA GLU A 17 10.00 -1.99 -16.08
C GLU A 17 8.55 -1.74 -15.66
N ARG A 18 7.68 -2.76 -15.74
CA ARG A 18 6.29 -2.66 -15.28
C ARG A 18 6.21 -2.48 -13.78
N PHE A 19 7.04 -3.19 -13.03
CA PHE A 19 7.11 -3.01 -11.59
C PHE A 19 7.67 -1.63 -11.25
N PHE A 20 8.67 -1.13 -11.98
CA PHE A 20 9.15 0.24 -11.81
C PHE A 20 8.07 1.31 -12.08
N HIS A 21 7.21 1.10 -13.08
CA HIS A 21 6.04 1.97 -13.27
C HIS A 21 5.04 1.89 -12.11
N LEU A 22 4.83 0.70 -11.55
CA LEU A 22 3.99 0.53 -10.36
C LEU A 22 4.55 1.28 -9.15
N THR A 23 5.87 1.22 -8.91
CA THR A 23 6.49 1.94 -7.79
C THR A 23 6.34 3.44 -7.95
N THR A 24 6.67 3.99 -9.12
CA THR A 24 6.60 5.43 -9.39
C THR A 24 5.17 5.97 -9.33
N GLU A 25 4.17 5.25 -9.85
CA GLU A 25 2.76 5.63 -9.72
C GLU A 25 2.29 5.59 -8.26
N SER A 26 2.71 4.58 -7.49
CA SER A 26 2.39 4.48 -6.05
C SER A 26 2.96 5.67 -5.27
N LEU A 27 4.21 6.06 -5.54
CA LEU A 27 4.82 7.24 -4.94
C LEU A 27 4.07 8.51 -5.30
N ARG A 28 3.72 8.69 -6.58
CA ARG A 28 2.96 9.85 -7.03
C ARG A 28 1.62 9.98 -6.29
N LEU A 29 0.90 8.87 -6.12
CA LEU A 29 -0.36 8.85 -5.38
C LEU A 29 -0.13 9.18 -3.89
N HIS A 30 0.87 8.55 -3.27
CA HIS A 30 1.16 8.74 -1.85
C HIS A 30 1.62 10.17 -1.52
N SER A 31 2.50 10.74 -2.34
CA SER A 31 2.91 12.14 -2.22
C SER A 31 1.74 13.10 -2.35
N ASN A 32 0.86 12.87 -3.32
CA ASN A 32 -0.31 13.72 -3.53
C ASN A 32 -1.33 13.63 -2.39
N SER A 33 -1.47 12.44 -1.78
CA SER A 33 -2.34 12.20 -0.63
C SER A 33 -1.80 12.88 0.63
N THR A 34 -0.49 12.83 0.85
CA THR A 34 0.16 13.39 2.06
C THR A 34 0.59 14.85 1.91
N LYS A 35 0.53 15.40 0.69
CA LYS A 35 1.02 16.75 0.33
C LYS A 35 2.51 16.97 0.61
N CYS A 36 3.28 15.89 0.62
CA CYS A 36 4.73 15.89 0.84
C CYS A 36 5.40 15.00 -0.22
N TYR A 37 6.64 15.30 -0.59
CA TYR A 37 7.44 14.36 -1.38
C TYR A 37 7.70 13.10 -0.55
N GLN A 38 7.44 11.93 -1.14
CA GLN A 38 7.51 10.64 -0.46
C GLN A 38 8.50 9.73 -1.16
N THR A 39 9.01 8.77 -0.41
CA THR A 39 9.89 7.70 -0.89
C THR A 39 9.21 6.34 -0.77
N LEU A 40 9.81 5.31 -1.36
CA LEU A 40 9.24 3.96 -1.33
C LEU A 40 9.30 3.38 0.08
N GLU A 41 10.38 3.67 0.80
CA GLU A 41 10.60 3.33 2.20
C GLU A 41 9.47 3.90 3.06
N ASN A 42 9.17 5.19 2.92
CA ASN A 42 8.08 5.84 3.68
C ASN A 42 6.73 5.20 3.39
N LEU A 43 6.45 4.93 2.12
CA LEU A 43 5.21 4.27 1.71
C LEU A 43 5.11 2.88 2.36
N VAL A 44 6.13 2.04 2.21
CA VAL A 44 6.14 0.67 2.78
C VAL A 44 6.04 0.72 4.31
N ASN A 45 6.77 1.61 4.97
CA ASN A 45 6.72 1.77 6.43
C ASN A 45 5.36 2.25 6.94
N SER A 46 4.64 3.06 6.17
CA SER A 46 3.28 3.52 6.54
C SER A 46 2.22 2.42 6.43
N ARG A 47 2.54 1.28 5.82
CA ARG A 47 1.59 0.22 5.46
C ARG A 47 1.66 -0.97 6.41
N VAL A 48 2.02 -0.77 7.67
CA VAL A 48 1.94 -1.82 8.70
C VAL A 48 0.57 -1.72 9.40
N PRO A 49 -0.22 -2.82 9.49
CA PRO A 49 0.14 -4.23 9.19
C PRO A 49 -0.10 -4.68 7.73
N GLY A 50 -0.60 -3.84 6.83
CA GLY A 50 -0.64 -4.16 5.39
C GLY A 50 -1.75 -5.15 5.03
N ILE A 51 -1.44 -6.20 4.26
CA ILE A 51 -2.44 -7.20 3.83
C ILE A 51 -2.62 -8.24 4.94
N GLU A 52 -3.75 -8.18 5.64
CA GLU A 52 -4.03 -9.11 6.74
C GLU A 52 -4.71 -10.40 6.29
N LYS A 53 -5.55 -10.33 5.26
CA LYS A 53 -6.35 -11.43 4.72
C LYS A 53 -6.42 -11.32 3.21
N ILE A 54 -6.54 -12.47 2.56
CA ILE A 54 -6.71 -12.62 1.12
C ILE A 54 -7.83 -13.63 0.95
N ASP A 55 -8.97 -13.19 0.41
CA ASP A 55 -10.05 -14.09 0.01
C ASP A 55 -9.80 -14.67 -1.40
N ASP A 56 -10.75 -15.46 -1.91
CA ASP A 56 -10.57 -16.15 -3.19
C ASP A 56 -10.58 -15.17 -4.38
N GLU A 57 -11.32 -14.07 -4.29
CA GLU A 57 -11.34 -13.03 -5.33
C GLU A 57 -10.03 -12.22 -5.31
N ASP A 58 -9.56 -11.85 -4.11
CA ASP A 58 -8.27 -11.21 -3.91
C ASP A 58 -7.13 -12.07 -4.45
N ALA A 59 -7.14 -13.37 -4.15
CA ALA A 59 -6.12 -14.31 -4.59
C ALA A 59 -6.06 -14.39 -6.13
N GLU A 60 -7.22 -14.46 -6.79
CA GLU A 60 -7.29 -14.50 -8.25
C GLU A 60 -6.82 -13.18 -8.88
N ASN A 61 -7.22 -12.04 -8.30
CA ASN A 61 -6.75 -10.72 -8.75
C ASN A 61 -5.24 -10.56 -8.57
N LEU A 62 -4.69 -11.03 -7.45
CA LEU A 62 -3.25 -11.01 -7.17
C LEU A 62 -2.46 -11.94 -8.10
N LYS A 63 -2.98 -13.13 -8.42
CA LYS A 63 -2.38 -14.00 -9.45
C LYS A 63 -2.28 -13.29 -10.78
N ARG A 64 -3.37 -12.65 -11.23
CA ARG A 64 -3.38 -11.88 -12.49
C ARG A 64 -2.41 -10.71 -12.44
N HIS A 65 -2.33 -10.01 -11.30
CA HIS A 65 -1.38 -8.92 -11.08
C HIS A 65 0.06 -9.39 -11.23
N LEU A 66 0.46 -10.46 -10.53
CA LEU A 66 1.83 -10.98 -10.58
C LEU A 66 2.21 -11.50 -11.97
N VAL A 67 1.27 -12.02 -12.75
CA VAL A 67 1.48 -12.36 -14.16
C VAL A 67 1.65 -11.10 -15.03
N ALA A 68 0.83 -10.07 -14.81
CA ALA A 68 0.84 -8.84 -15.60
C ALA A 68 2.02 -7.91 -15.28
N VAL A 69 2.52 -7.97 -14.05
CA VAL A 69 3.65 -7.20 -13.52
C VAL A 69 4.68 -8.19 -12.97
N PRO A 70 5.48 -8.82 -13.87
CA PRO A 70 6.54 -9.72 -13.45
C PRO A 70 7.51 -8.98 -12.55
N THR A 71 7.96 -9.62 -11.48
CA THR A 71 8.87 -8.97 -10.54
C THR A 71 10.28 -8.91 -11.08
N GLY A 72 10.86 -10.02 -11.55
CA GLY A 72 12.22 -10.04 -12.08
C GLY A 72 12.44 -9.14 -13.30
N GLY A 73 13.54 -8.39 -13.31
CA GLY A 73 13.96 -7.57 -14.46
C GLY A 73 15.39 -7.04 -14.33
N SER A 74 15.72 -6.04 -15.13
CA SER A 74 17.08 -5.46 -15.20
C SER A 74 17.24 -4.14 -14.46
N ILE A 75 16.17 -3.61 -13.85
CA ILE A 75 16.21 -2.34 -13.12
C ILE A 75 16.46 -2.66 -11.65
N GLN A 76 17.62 -2.27 -11.14
CA GLN A 76 17.92 -2.46 -9.73
C GLN A 76 17.34 -1.32 -8.89
N ILE A 77 16.64 -1.66 -7.82
CA ILE A 77 16.24 -0.72 -6.78
C ILE A 77 16.76 -1.16 -5.41
N HIS A 78 17.03 -0.19 -4.55
CA HIS A 78 17.38 -0.40 -3.16
C HIS A 78 16.21 0.07 -2.29
N LEU A 79 15.93 -0.68 -1.22
CA LEU A 79 14.85 -0.41 -0.29
C LEU A 79 15.35 -0.63 1.13
N GLU A 80 15.41 0.43 1.92
CA GLU A 80 15.75 0.39 3.35
C GLU A 80 14.49 0.65 4.19
N ILE A 81 13.99 -0.37 4.89
CA ILE A 81 12.75 -0.27 5.69
C ILE A 81 12.99 -0.67 7.13
N THR A 82 12.04 -0.32 8.02
CA THR A 82 12.14 -0.74 9.42
C THR A 82 12.06 -2.26 9.54
N GLU A 83 12.62 -2.82 10.61
CA GLU A 83 12.52 -4.25 10.90
C GLU A 83 11.06 -4.71 10.99
N THR A 84 10.17 -3.89 11.54
CA THR A 84 8.72 -4.17 11.59
C THR A 84 8.13 -4.31 10.19
N SER A 85 8.46 -3.40 9.27
CA SER A 85 7.99 -3.46 7.88
C SER A 85 8.59 -4.64 7.12
N ALA A 86 9.85 -4.99 7.38
CA ALA A 86 10.49 -6.17 6.79
C ALA A 86 9.79 -7.46 7.24
N LYS A 87 9.55 -7.62 8.55
CA LYS A 87 8.76 -8.73 9.10
C LYS A 87 7.35 -8.77 8.50
N ASN A 88 6.77 -7.59 8.25
CA ASN A 88 5.46 -7.51 7.62
C ASN A 88 5.46 -7.97 6.16
N LEU A 89 6.49 -7.61 5.38
CA LEU A 89 6.67 -8.11 4.01
C LEU A 89 6.86 -9.63 3.98
N GLU A 90 7.63 -10.19 4.92
CA GLU A 90 7.78 -11.64 5.06
C GLU A 90 6.43 -12.31 5.38
N ARG A 91 5.65 -11.75 6.29
CA ARG A 91 4.30 -12.24 6.59
C ARG A 91 3.38 -12.21 5.36
N ILE A 92 3.40 -11.12 4.59
CA ILE A 92 2.61 -11.01 3.35
C ILE A 92 3.07 -12.05 2.33
N LYS A 93 4.38 -12.24 2.19
CA LYS A 93 4.96 -13.28 1.34
C LYS A 93 4.41 -14.66 1.73
N GLU A 94 4.50 -15.05 3.01
CA GLU A 94 4.00 -16.36 3.49
C GLU A 94 2.49 -16.54 3.24
N LEU A 95 1.70 -15.49 3.44
CA LEU A 95 0.28 -15.49 3.16
C LEU A 95 0.00 -15.73 1.67
N LEU A 96 0.74 -15.05 0.79
CA LEU A 96 0.66 -15.24 -0.66
C LEU A 96 1.13 -16.63 -1.09
N GLU A 97 2.23 -17.15 -0.55
CA GLU A 97 2.72 -18.50 -0.87
C GLU A 97 1.65 -19.56 -0.58
N THR A 98 1.01 -19.42 0.59
CA THR A 98 -0.07 -20.32 1.02
C THR A 98 -1.30 -20.20 0.11
N ARG A 99 -1.71 -18.97 -0.22
CA ARG A 99 -2.96 -18.73 -0.97
C ARG A 99 -2.85 -18.97 -2.45
N LEU A 100 -1.68 -18.71 -3.02
CA LEU A 100 -1.43 -18.85 -4.45
C LEU A 100 -0.84 -20.22 -4.80
N GLU A 101 -0.48 -21.04 -3.79
CA GLU A 101 0.13 -22.36 -3.93
C GLU A 101 1.39 -22.33 -4.81
N THR A 102 2.21 -21.29 -4.64
CA THR A 102 3.42 -21.07 -5.41
C THR A 102 4.49 -20.37 -4.59
N ASN A 103 5.74 -20.45 -5.02
CA ASN A 103 6.82 -19.71 -4.38
C ASN A 103 6.72 -18.24 -4.76
N ILE A 104 6.84 -17.36 -3.77
CA ILE A 104 6.70 -15.91 -3.92
C ILE A 104 8.02 -15.30 -3.45
N SER A 105 8.57 -14.33 -4.19
CA SER A 105 9.73 -13.58 -3.73
C SER A 105 9.33 -12.42 -2.82
N VAL A 106 10.28 -11.81 -2.11
CA VAL A 106 10.04 -10.55 -1.39
C VAL A 106 9.60 -9.44 -2.36
N GLY A 107 10.12 -9.46 -3.60
CA GLY A 107 9.69 -8.55 -4.66
C GLY A 107 8.21 -8.74 -5.02
N ASP A 108 7.70 -9.97 -5.03
CA ASP A 108 6.29 -10.26 -5.33
C ASP A 108 5.39 -9.77 -4.20
N ALA A 109 5.80 -9.96 -2.94
CA ALA A 109 5.09 -9.42 -1.79
C ALA A 109 5.04 -7.88 -1.82
N LEU A 110 6.16 -7.22 -2.18
CA LEU A 110 6.20 -5.77 -2.37
C LEU A 110 5.30 -5.32 -3.53
N SER A 111 5.34 -6.02 -4.67
CA SER A 111 4.50 -5.74 -5.83
C SER A 111 3.00 -5.84 -5.48
N ALA A 112 2.62 -6.89 -4.75
CA ALA A 112 1.26 -7.09 -4.25
C ALA A 112 0.84 -5.97 -3.26
N LEU A 113 1.72 -5.58 -2.34
CA LEU A 113 1.46 -4.50 -1.39
C LEU A 113 1.19 -3.17 -2.11
N LEU A 114 1.99 -2.84 -3.13
CA LEU A 114 1.81 -1.62 -3.92
C LEU A 114 0.56 -1.67 -4.80
N PHE A 115 0.26 -2.82 -5.39
CA PHE A 115 -0.98 -3.01 -6.15
C PHE A 115 -2.20 -2.77 -5.27
N ASN A 116 -2.26 -3.41 -4.10
CA ASN A 116 -3.34 -3.22 -3.16
C ASN A 116 -3.46 -1.74 -2.73
N TYR A 117 -2.33 -1.07 -2.50
CA TYR A 117 -2.31 0.37 -2.21
C TYR A 117 -2.96 1.21 -3.32
N ILE A 118 -2.65 0.93 -4.60
CA ILE A 118 -3.28 1.65 -5.72
C ILE A 118 -4.79 1.36 -5.77
N VAL A 119 -5.20 0.11 -5.59
CA VAL A 119 -6.63 -0.27 -5.58
C VAL A 119 -7.37 0.50 -4.50
N GLU A 120 -6.85 0.54 -3.27
CA GLU A 120 -7.43 1.30 -2.16
C GLU A 120 -7.52 2.80 -2.46
N GLN A 121 -6.46 3.41 -3.00
CA GLN A 121 -6.45 4.83 -3.38
C GLN A 121 -7.48 5.15 -4.48
N ARG A 122 -7.68 4.22 -5.42
CA ARG A 122 -8.67 4.36 -6.49
C ARG A 122 -10.08 4.19 -5.94
N ALA A 123 -10.30 3.21 -5.07
CA ALA A 123 -11.58 3.00 -4.39
C ALA A 123 -11.98 4.23 -3.56
N ALA A 124 -11.08 4.75 -2.72
CA ALA A 124 -11.31 5.97 -1.94
C ALA A 124 -11.70 7.16 -2.83
N ARG A 125 -11.00 7.37 -3.95
CA ARG A 125 -11.36 8.42 -4.92
C ARG A 125 -12.74 8.24 -5.55
N VAL A 126 -13.16 7.00 -5.79
CA VAL A 126 -14.51 6.71 -6.33
C VAL A 126 -15.55 7.02 -5.27
N ILE A 127 -15.36 6.57 -4.03
CA ILE A 127 -16.27 6.83 -2.90
C ILE A 127 -16.44 8.34 -2.68
N SER A 128 -15.34 9.10 -2.64
CA SER A 128 -15.42 10.56 -2.47
C SER A 128 -16.14 11.27 -3.62
N LYS A 129 -16.01 10.78 -4.86
CA LYS A 129 -16.76 11.32 -6.00
C LYS A 129 -18.25 11.01 -5.93
N LEU A 130 -18.63 9.89 -5.31
CA LEU A 130 -20.02 9.51 -5.10
C LEU A 130 -20.66 10.24 -3.92
N GLN A 131 -19.91 11.11 -3.21
CA GLN A 131 -20.35 11.78 -1.97
C GLN A 131 -20.83 10.82 -0.88
N LEU A 132 -20.47 9.54 -0.96
CA LEU A 132 -20.83 8.55 0.05
C LEU A 132 -20.11 8.81 1.39
N ASP A 133 -19.05 9.61 1.37
CA ASP A 133 -18.33 10.09 2.55
C ASP A 133 -19.16 11.10 3.39
N GLU A 134 -20.18 11.76 2.81
CA GLU A 134 -20.97 12.81 3.49
C GLU A 134 -22.19 12.29 4.27
N PHE A 135 -22.56 11.02 4.13
CA PHE A 135 -23.74 10.47 4.81
C PHE A 135 -23.51 10.14 6.30
N ASP A 136 -22.28 10.26 6.80
CA ASP A 136 -21.92 9.87 8.17
C ASP A 136 -21.65 11.07 9.12
N GLN A 137 -21.94 12.31 8.69
CA GLN A 137 -21.96 13.44 9.63
C GLN A 137 -23.35 13.57 10.27
N PRO A 138 -23.46 13.56 11.62
CA PRO A 138 -24.68 13.99 12.29
C PRO A 138 -24.94 15.43 11.84
N ARG A 139 -26.11 15.67 11.24
CA ARG A 139 -26.56 17.02 10.94
C ARG A 139 -26.52 17.82 12.24
N GLU A 140 -25.54 18.71 12.38
CA GLU A 140 -25.59 19.75 13.39
C GLU A 140 -26.89 20.54 13.15
N THR A 141 -27.83 20.37 14.08
CA THR A 141 -29.02 21.19 14.17
C THR A 141 -28.57 22.64 14.34
N GLY A 142 -28.72 23.44 13.29
CA GLY A 142 -28.45 24.88 13.32
C GLY A 142 -29.26 25.60 14.40
N PRO A 143 -28.86 26.84 14.75
CA PRO A 143 -29.32 27.50 15.96
C PRO A 143 -30.80 27.88 15.86
N PHE A 144 -31.59 27.46 16.84
CA PHE A 144 -32.95 27.94 17.04
C PHE A 144 -32.91 29.46 17.27
N LYS A 145 -33.22 30.22 16.23
CA LYS A 145 -33.48 31.66 16.30
C LYS A 145 -34.91 31.86 16.81
N GLY A 146 -35.09 31.81 18.13
CA GLY A 146 -36.32 32.21 18.80
C GLY A 146 -36.22 33.68 19.24
N SER A 147 -36.65 34.61 18.40
CA SER A 147 -37.01 35.97 18.84
C SER A 147 -38.53 36.04 18.96
N ARG A 148 -39.08 36.38 20.13
CA ARG A 148 -39.99 37.53 20.35
C ARG A 148 -40.76 37.46 21.68
N HIS A 149 -40.74 38.65 22.31
CA HIS A 149 -41.71 39.28 23.22
C HIS A 149 -41.96 38.70 24.61
#